data_AF-A0A2W5LYJ2-F1
#
_entry.id   AF-A0A2W5LYJ2-F1
#
_cell.length_a   1.000
_cell.length_b   1.000
_cell.length_c   1.000
_cell.angle_alpha   90.00
_cell.angle_beta   90.00
_cell.angle_gamma   90.00
#
_symmetry.space_group_name_H-M   'P 1'
#
loop_
_entity.id
_entity.type
_entity.pdbx_description
1 polymer ?
#
loop_
_entity_poly.entity_id
_entity_poly.type
_entity_poly.pdbx_seq_one_letter_code
_entity_poly.pdbx_strand_id
1 'polypeptide(L)' 'MKPLVSAVAASFAALLSACSALPPSPVVGPDAADPSAPAPRNRYVSVTAGMANYRPVEPKPWLEQNKAVTSKPMEGM' A
#
# COMPACT_ATOMS: atom_id res chain seq x y z
N MET A 1 26.25 -40.31 -11.55
CA MET A 1 25.14 -39.63 -12.27
C MET A 1 23.78 -39.85 -11.60
N LYS A 2 23.35 -41.09 -11.33
CA LYS A 2 22.09 -41.38 -10.61
C LYS A 2 21.87 -40.59 -9.29
N PRO A 3 22.85 -40.49 -8.36
CA PRO A 3 22.61 -39.79 -7.09
C PRO A 3 22.47 -38.27 -7.26
N LEU A 4 23.12 -37.71 -8.29
CA LEU A 4 23.06 -36.27 -8.59
C LEU A 4 21.70 -35.89 -9.17
N VAL A 5 21.13 -36.72 -10.04
CA VAL A 5 19.78 -36.52 -10.61
C VAL A 5 18.72 -36.62 -9.52
N SER A 6 18.83 -37.60 -8.61
CA SER A 6 17.92 -37.71 -7.46
C SER A 6 18.01 -36.51 -6.52
N ALA A 7 19.22 -35.99 -6.26
CA ALA A 7 19.41 -34.82 -5.42
C ALA A 7 18.79 -33.56 -6.05
N VAL A 8 18.95 -33.34 -7.36
CA VAL A 8 18.34 -32.21 -8.07
C VAL A 8 16.82 -32.31 -8.04
N ALA A 9 16.25 -33.49 -8.32
CA ALA A 9 14.81 -33.70 -8.29
C ALA A 9 14.23 -33.45 -6.88
N ALA A 10 14.92 -33.90 -5.83
CA ALA A 10 14.50 -33.66 -4.45
C ALA A 10 14.52 -32.17 -4.08
N SER A 11 15.55 -31.42 -4.50
CA SER A 11 15.63 -29.98 -4.29
C SER A 11 14.50 -29.22 -4.99
N PHE A 12 14.19 -29.58 -6.24
CA PHE A 12 13.07 -28.99 -6.97
C PHE A 12 11.72 -29.28 -6.30
N ALA A 13 11.50 -30.53 -5.87
CA ALA A 13 10.28 -30.92 -5.16
C ALA A 13 10.13 -30.14 -3.83
N ALA A 14 11.22 -29.95 -3.09
CA ALA A 14 11.22 -29.18 -1.84
C ALA A 14 10.86 -27.70 -2.07
N LEU A 15 11.38 -27.08 -3.13
CA LEU A 15 11.06 -25.69 -3.49
C LEU A 15 9.59 -25.51 -3.89
N LEU A 16 9.03 -26.47 -4.63
CA LEU A 16 7.63 -26.44 -5.08
C LEU A 16 6.62 -26.72 -3.96
N SER A 17 7.02 -27.45 -2.90
CA SER A 17 6.17 -27.77 -1.75
C SER A 17 5.64 -26.53 -1.01
N ALA A 18 6.40 -25.43 -1.03
CA ALA A 18 5.97 -24.17 -0.42
C ALA A 18 4.76 -23.53 -1.13
N CYS A 19 4.49 -23.90 -2.38
CA CYS A 19 3.38 -23.34 -3.18
C CYS A 19 2.09 -24.16 -3.10
N SER A 20 2.12 -25.37 -2.51
CA SER A 20 0.96 -26.27 -2.45
C SER A 20 0.28 -26.31 -1.09
N ALA A 21 0.88 -25.70 -0.07
CA ALA A 21 0.32 -25.69 1.28
C ALA A 21 -0.94 -24.81 1.34
N LEU A 22 -2.09 -25.45 1.50
CA LEU A 22 -3.32 -24.76 1.85
C LEU A 22 -3.20 -24.23 3.30
N PRO A 23 -3.58 -22.98 3.59
CA PRO A 23 -3.55 -22.46 4.96
C PRO A 23 -4.33 -23.38 5.92
N PRO A 24 -3.82 -23.61 7.15
CA PRO A 24 -4.51 -24.44 8.13
C PRO A 24 -5.85 -23.82 8.50
N SER A 25 -6.87 -24.66 8.66
CA SER A 25 -8.21 -24.23 9.08
C SER A 25 -8.18 -23.61 10.49
N PRO A 26 -8.99 -22.57 10.76
CA PRO A 26 -9.92 -21.93 9.84
C PRO A 26 -9.29 -20.80 9.01
N VAL A 27 -9.54 -20.84 7.70
CA VAL A 27 -9.33 -19.67 6.83
C VAL A 27 -10.37 -18.63 7.22
N VAL A 28 -9.94 -17.39 7.46
CA VAL A 28 -10.85 -16.32 7.89
C VAL A 28 -11.73 -15.90 6.73
N GLY A 29 -13.04 -16.03 6.91
CA GLY A 29 -14.06 -15.57 5.96
C GLY A 29 -14.52 -16.65 4.96
N PRO A 30 -15.50 -16.30 4.11
CA PRO A 30 -15.98 -17.19 3.05
C PRO A 30 -14.94 -17.40 1.95
N ASP A 31 -15.06 -18.48 1.20
CA ASP A 31 -14.21 -18.78 0.05
C ASP A 31 -14.34 -17.68 -1.01
N ALA A 32 -13.21 -17.12 -1.44
CA ALA A 32 -13.17 -16.08 -2.47
C ALA A 32 -13.63 -16.60 -3.84
N ALA A 33 -13.57 -17.91 -4.07
CA ALA A 33 -14.05 -18.55 -5.30
C ALA A 33 -15.54 -18.93 -5.25
N ASP A 34 -16.20 -18.85 -4.09
CA ASP A 34 -17.61 -19.18 -3.94
C ASP A 34 -18.50 -18.03 -4.48
N PRO A 35 -19.23 -18.22 -5.60
CA PRO A 35 -20.09 -17.18 -6.15
C PRO A 35 -21.33 -16.89 -5.30
N SER A 36 -21.65 -17.77 -4.33
CA SER A 36 -22.75 -17.57 -3.38
C SER A 36 -22.34 -16.81 -2.12
N ALA A 37 -21.03 -16.57 -1.93
CA ALA A 37 -20.52 -15.81 -0.81
C ALA A 37 -21.04 -14.35 -0.86
N PRO A 38 -21.57 -13.82 0.26
CA PRO A 38 -22.07 -12.45 0.30
C PRO A 38 -20.93 -11.44 0.18
N ALA A 39 -20.92 -10.66 -0.91
CA ALA A 39 -20.01 -9.54 -1.09
C ALA A 39 -20.67 -8.21 -0.68
N PRO A 40 -19.95 -7.29 -0.01
CA PRO A 40 -20.43 -5.94 0.20
C PRO A 40 -20.76 -5.25 -1.13
N ARG A 41 -21.88 -4.54 -1.19
CA ARG A 41 -22.19 -3.71 -2.36
C ARG A 41 -21.27 -2.49 -2.39
N ASN A 42 -20.41 -2.40 -3.40
CA ASN A 42 -19.70 -1.15 -3.69
C ASN A 42 -20.72 -0.09 -4.14
N ARG A 43 -20.78 1.03 -3.42
CA ARG A 43 -21.55 2.19 -3.84
C ARG A 43 -20.63 3.10 -4.66
N TYR A 44 -21.07 3.51 -5.84
CA TYR A 44 -20.40 4.58 -6.57
C TYR A 44 -20.53 5.88 -5.77
N VAL A 45 -19.39 6.51 -5.49
CA VAL A 45 -19.30 7.83 -4.88
C VAL A 45 -18.60 8.76 -5.86
N SER A 46 -18.96 10.04 -5.87
CA SER A 46 -18.26 11.01 -6.72
C SER A 46 -16.81 11.17 -6.26
N VAL A 47 -15.91 11.52 -7.18
CA VAL A 47 -14.50 11.81 -6.85
C VAL A 47 -14.38 12.95 -5.84
N THR A 48 -15.37 13.85 -5.83
CA THR A 48 -15.47 14.99 -4.92
C THR A 48 -16.25 14.68 -3.65
N ALA A 49 -16.70 13.44 -3.44
CA ALA A 49 -17.47 13.08 -2.25
C ALA A 49 -16.62 13.36 -1.00
N GLY A 50 -17.15 14.19 -0.10
CA GLY A 50 -16.44 14.62 1.10
C GLY A 50 -15.49 15.82 0.91
N MET A 51 -15.37 16.39 -0.29
CA MET A 51 -14.59 17.60 -0.49
C MET A 51 -15.32 18.81 0.11
N ALA A 52 -14.67 19.50 1.05
CA ALA A 52 -15.13 20.79 1.52
C ALA A 52 -14.89 21.87 0.47
N ASN A 53 -15.82 22.83 0.35
CA ASN A 53 -15.64 23.97 -0.53
C ASN A 53 -14.72 25.00 0.13
N TYR A 54 -13.47 25.05 -0.30
CA TYR A 54 -12.52 26.07 0.13
C TYR A 54 -12.59 27.27 -0.81
N ARG A 55 -12.80 28.46 -0.24
CA ARG A 55 -12.69 29.72 -0.98
C ARG A 55 -11.29 30.28 -0.81
N PRO A 56 -10.58 30.63 -1.89
CA PRO A 56 -9.33 31.35 -1.77
C PRO A 56 -9.54 32.63 -0.96
N VAL A 57 -8.67 32.85 0.03
CA VAL A 57 -8.56 34.11 0.74
C VAL A 57 -7.40 34.92 0.17
N GLU A 58 -7.34 36.20 0.51
CA GLU A 58 -6.25 37.05 0.09
C GLU A 58 -4.89 36.46 0.56
N PRO A 59 -3.88 36.41 -0.33
CA PRO A 59 -2.55 35.92 0.05
C PRO A 59 -1.95 36.81 1.14
N LYS A 60 -1.15 36.21 2.02
CA LYS A 60 -0.42 36.98 3.04
C LYS A 60 0.59 37.95 2.37
N PRO A 61 0.90 39.09 2.99
CA PRO A 61 1.90 40.02 2.47
C PRO A 61 3.26 39.35 2.27
N TRP A 62 3.83 39.52 1.07
CA TRP A 62 5.13 38.94 0.67
C TRP A 62 6.26 39.26 1.66
N LEU A 63 6.33 40.51 2.12
CA LEU A 63 7.37 40.97 3.04
C LEU A 63 7.33 40.21 4.38
N GLU A 64 6.14 39.94 4.91
CA GLU A 64 5.99 39.23 6.17
C GLU A 64 6.43 37.77 6.05
N GLN A 65 6.08 37.11 4.93
CA GLN A 65 6.53 35.75 4.65
C GLN A 65 8.06 35.65 4.55
N ASN A 66 8.69 36.62 3.89
CA ASN A 66 10.14 36.62 3.70
C ASN A 66 10.91 36.86 4.99
N LYS A 67 10.40 37.67 5.91
CA LYS A 67 11.05 37.88 7.23
C LYS A 67 11.20 36.57 8.02
N ALA A 68 10.24 35.65 7.89
CA ALA A 68 10.26 34.37 8.62
C ALA A 68 11.31 33.38 8.10
N VAL A 69 11.68 33.48 6.81
CA VAL A 69 12.65 32.59 6.15
C VAL A 69 14.02 33.23 5.94
N THR A 70 14.14 34.54 6.18
CA THR A 70 15.42 35.23 6.09
C THR A 70 16.31 34.75 7.23
N SER A 71 17.41 34.09 6.91
CA SER A 71 18.46 33.80 7.90
C SER A 71 18.98 35.11 8.46
N LYS A 72 19.28 35.16 9.77
CA LYS A 72 19.94 36.33 10.35
C LYS A 72 21.20 36.65 9.55
N PRO A 73 21.53 37.94 9.30
CA PRO A 73 22.84 38.31 8.80
C PRO A 73 23.90 37.66 9.70
N MET A 74 24.94 37.09 9.10
CA MET A 74 26.11 36.64 9.87
C MET A 74 26.78 37.88 10.44
N GLU A 75 26.40 38.25 11.65
CA GLU A 75 27.01 39.34 12.39
C GLU A 75 28.34 38.85 12.94
N GLY A 76 29.44 39.23 12.29
CA GLY A 76 30.80 38.97 12.76
C GLY A 76 31.78 38.25 11.82
N MET A 77 31.57 38.27 10.49
CA MET A 77 32.64 37.97 9.50
C MET A 77 32.96 39.21 8.68
#